data_AF-A0A6G1IS26-F1
#
_entry.id   AF-A0A6G1IS26-F1
#
_cell.length_a   1.000
_cell.length_b   1.000
_cell.length_c   1.000
_cell.angle_alpha   90.00
_cell.angle_beta   90.00
_cell.angle_gamma   90.00
#
_symmetry.space_group_name_H-M   'P 1'
#
loop_
_entity.id
_entity.type
_entity.pdbx_description
1 polymer ?
#
loop_
_entity_poly.entity_id
_entity_poly.type
_entity_poly.pdbx_seq_one_letter_code
_entity_poly.pdbx_strand_id
1 'polypeptide(L)'
;MCTCLPIAVVTTVRCRLSWHFILIGLWKLITSISLAGITIHRCFLMRQEVKRPVPPPQKKSLRKLVLDKIMRTPLNPDRHQSQVEAQPHLFQKEPRTVKNKPSPLWWLVVYLVGSVIGMVGLGSLLYESFRSNPTVRDLTIGFAILAATIPALVTSYLWQHARHRKLGPGEVLLGGAVAFGVAFGFFSALYSDLVLGTIADNMSGLPSSDFSWLYWAWFFFKRVPMMAV
;
A
#
# COMPACT_ATOMS: atom_id res chain seq x y z
N MET A 1 15.42 -3.75 7.02
CA MET A 1 15.69 -2.30 7.07
C MET A 1 17.19 -2.01 7.19
N CYS A 2 17.87 -2.46 8.25
CA CYS A 2 19.32 -2.19 8.42
C CYS A 2 20.25 -2.88 7.41
N THR A 3 19.75 -3.79 6.59
CA THR A 3 20.59 -4.73 5.83
C THR A 3 20.51 -4.50 4.32
N CYS A 4 19.43 -3.89 3.84
CA CYS A 4 19.30 -3.40 2.47
C CYS A 4 20.19 -2.18 2.20
N LEU A 5 20.47 -1.35 3.21
CA LEU A 5 21.39 -0.21 3.14
C LEU A 5 22.83 -0.63 2.78
N PRO A 6 23.51 -1.51 3.54
CA PRO A 6 24.88 -1.90 3.23
C PRO A 6 24.97 -2.71 1.92
N ILE A 7 23.98 -3.55 1.60
CA ILE A 7 23.96 -4.30 0.33
C ILE A 7 23.80 -3.34 -0.86
N ALA A 8 22.91 -2.34 -0.76
CA ALA A 8 22.74 -1.32 -1.79
C ALA A 8 24.02 -0.47 -1.96
N VAL A 9 24.67 -0.09 -0.85
CA VAL A 9 25.93 0.67 -0.90
C VAL A 9 27.05 -0.15 -1.54
N VAL A 10 27.23 -1.42 -1.15
CA VAL A 10 28.27 -2.30 -1.71
C VAL A 10 28.05 -2.56 -3.21
N THR A 11 26.81 -2.77 -3.64
CA THR A 11 26.49 -2.90 -5.07
C THR A 11 26.73 -1.59 -5.83
N THR A 12 26.39 -0.43 -5.25
CA THR A 12 26.65 0.88 -5.86
C THR A 12 28.14 1.15 -6.05
N VAL A 13 28.97 0.77 -5.07
CA VAL A 13 30.43 0.97 -5.11
C VAL A 13 31.10 0.03 -6.12
N ARG A 14 30.60 -1.20 -6.28
CA ARG A 14 31.17 -2.19 -7.22
C ARG A 14 30.67 -2.04 -8.66
N CYS A 15 29.45 -1.56 -8.88
CA CYS A 15 28.86 -1.37 -10.21
C CYS A 15 29.10 0.05 -10.77
N ARG A 16 30.30 0.61 -10.56
CA ARG A 16 30.66 1.99 -10.93
C ARG A 16 30.52 2.31 -12.44
N LEU A 17 30.33 1.29 -13.28
CA LEU A 17 30.20 1.38 -14.74
C LEU A 17 28.76 1.18 -15.26
N SER A 18 27.77 1.02 -14.39
CA SER A 18 26.40 0.72 -14.83
C SER A 18 25.38 1.45 -13.96
N TRP A 19 25.16 2.73 -14.30
CA TRP A 19 24.17 3.64 -13.70
C TRP A 19 22.78 3.01 -13.50
N HIS A 20 22.43 2.11 -14.39
CA HIS A 20 21.24 1.27 -14.35
C HIS A 20 21.03 0.51 -13.03
N PHE A 21 22.05 -0.19 -12.52
CA PHE A 21 21.92 -0.95 -11.27
C PHE A 21 21.79 -0.03 -10.05
N ILE A 22 22.40 1.15 -10.11
CA ILE A 22 22.31 2.17 -9.07
C ILE A 22 20.87 2.67 -8.97
N LEU A 23 20.20 2.94 -10.11
CA LEU A 23 18.81 3.37 -10.13
C LEU A 23 17.85 2.31 -9.59
N ILE A 24 18.05 1.03 -9.94
CA ILE A 24 17.25 -0.07 -9.38
C ILE A 24 17.50 -0.23 -7.88
N GLY A 25 18.76 -0.17 -7.45
CA GLY A 25 19.13 -0.26 -6.03
C GLY A 25 18.52 0.87 -5.21
N LEU A 26 18.61 2.10 -5.71
CA LEU A 26 18.00 3.29 -5.10
C LEU A 26 16.48 3.18 -5.04
N TRP A 27 15.85 2.70 -6.10
CA TRP A 27 14.40 2.48 -6.13
C TRP A 27 13.94 1.44 -5.10
N LYS A 28 14.62 0.28 -5.05
CA LYS A 28 14.34 -0.75 -4.03
C LYS A 28 14.56 -0.22 -2.61
N LEU A 29 15.55 0.64 -2.42
CA LEU A 29 15.79 1.30 -1.14
C LEU A 29 14.66 2.25 -0.76
N ILE A 30 14.25 3.14 -1.67
CA ILE A 30 13.16 4.12 -1.44
C ILE A 30 11.83 3.40 -1.16
N THR A 31 11.50 2.38 -1.95
CA THR A 31 10.27 1.60 -1.76
C THR A 31 10.28 0.87 -0.43
N SER A 32 11.40 0.27 -0.06
CA SER A 32 11.58 -0.38 1.25
C SER A 32 11.39 0.62 2.40
N ILE A 33 12.08 1.76 2.36
CA ILE A 33 12.00 2.79 3.40
C ILE A 33 10.56 3.33 3.52
N SER A 34 9.89 3.56 2.39
CA SER A 34 8.51 4.04 2.36
C SER A 34 7.55 3.04 3.02
N LEU A 35 7.69 1.75 2.68
CA LEU A 35 6.89 0.67 3.27
C LEU A 35 7.12 0.56 4.79
N ALA A 36 8.36 0.64 5.25
CA ALA A 36 8.65 0.63 6.69
C ALA A 36 8.07 1.86 7.39
N GLY A 37 8.16 3.05 6.79
CA GLY A 37 7.55 4.28 7.31
C GLY A 37 6.05 4.13 7.50
N ILE A 38 5.35 3.60 6.49
CA ILE A 38 3.90 3.35 6.54
C ILE A 38 3.56 2.33 7.64
N THR A 39 4.32 1.23 7.74
CA THR A 39 4.09 0.19 8.75
C THR A 39 4.30 0.72 10.17
N ILE A 40 5.40 1.44 10.42
CA ILE A 40 5.67 2.06 11.72
C ILE A 40 4.58 3.06 12.08
N HIS A 41 4.16 3.88 11.13
CA HIS A 41 3.08 4.85 11.33
C HIS A 41 1.76 4.15 11.69
N ARG A 42 1.42 3.05 11.01
CA ARG A 42 0.24 2.22 11.34
C ARG A 42 0.35 1.58 12.72
N CYS A 43 1.51 1.04 13.09
CA CYS A 43 1.75 0.49 14.42
C CYS A 43 1.58 1.57 15.51
N PHE A 44 2.03 2.79 15.26
CA PHE A 44 1.88 3.90 16.19
C PHE A 44 0.41 4.31 16.36
N LEU A 45 -0.36 4.37 15.28
CA LEU A 45 -1.80 4.64 15.34
C LEU A 45 -2.56 3.57 16.12
N MET A 46 -2.26 2.29 15.90
CA MET A 46 -2.87 1.18 16.65
C MET A 46 -2.56 1.27 18.15
N ARG A 47 -1.30 1.61 18.51
CA ARG A 47 -0.93 1.84 19.92
C ARG A 47 -1.68 3.01 20.55
N GLN A 48 -2.02 4.05 19.78
CA GLN A 48 -2.79 5.19 20.29
C GLN A 48 -4.25 4.82 20.58
N GLU A 49 -4.87 3.98 19.77
CA GLU A 49 -6.25 3.53 20.01
C GLU A 49 -6.34 2.63 21.26
N VAL A 50 -5.35 1.76 21.49
CA VAL A 50 -5.29 0.91 22.70
C VAL A 50 -5.14 1.76 23.97
N LYS A 51 -4.41 2.88 23.92
CA LYS A 51 -4.20 3.76 25.07
C LYS A 51 -5.38 4.68 25.37
N ARG A 52 -6.43 4.73 24.53
CA ARG A 52 -7.60 5.56 24.84
C ARG A 52 -8.33 4.91 26.02
N PRO A 53 -8.35 5.55 27.21
CA PRO A 53 -9.14 5.05 28.31
C PRO A 53 -10.59 4.96 27.84
N VAL A 54 -11.18 3.78 27.98
CA VAL A 54 -12.61 3.59 27.74
C VAL A 54 -13.31 4.64 28.60
N PRO A 55 -14.02 5.63 28.01
CA PRO A 55 -14.68 6.63 28.81
C PRO A 55 -15.62 5.90 29.77
N PRO A 56 -15.60 6.23 31.07
CA PRO A 56 -16.46 5.57 32.04
C PRO A 56 -17.89 5.63 31.52
N PRO A 57 -18.65 4.52 31.60
CA PRO A 57 -19.99 4.45 31.06
C PRO A 57 -20.78 5.66 31.56
N GLN A 58 -21.25 6.48 30.64
CA GLN A 58 -21.90 7.77 30.88
C GLN A 58 -23.30 7.54 31.48
N LYS A 59 -23.37 6.90 32.66
CA LYS A 59 -24.60 6.47 33.35
C LYS A 59 -25.47 7.65 33.79
N LYS A 60 -24.94 8.88 33.79
CA LYS A 60 -25.62 10.05 34.36
C LYS A 60 -26.61 10.74 33.42
N SER A 61 -26.44 10.70 32.09
CA SER A 61 -27.44 11.31 31.18
C SER A 61 -28.58 10.35 30.84
N LEU A 62 -28.32 9.04 30.77
CA LEU A 62 -29.36 8.05 30.44
C LEU A 62 -30.46 8.00 31.51
N ARG A 63 -30.11 8.07 32.81
CA ARG A 63 -31.12 8.14 33.88
C ARG A 63 -31.94 9.43 33.81
N LYS A 64 -31.33 10.59 33.52
CA LYS A 64 -32.09 11.83 33.36
C LYS A 64 -32.99 11.81 32.12
N LEU A 65 -32.49 11.31 30.99
CA LEU A 65 -33.27 11.21 29.76
C LEU A 65 -34.44 10.22 29.88
N VAL A 66 -34.21 9.06 30.52
CA VAL A 66 -35.27 8.07 30.77
C VAL A 66 -36.28 8.61 31.79
N LEU A 67 -35.84 9.27 32.86
CA LEU A 67 -36.73 9.81 33.88
C LEU A 67 -37.59 10.98 33.34
N ASP A 68 -37.00 11.87 32.54
CA ASP A 68 -37.72 13.00 31.93
C ASP A 68 -38.68 12.51 30.82
N LYS A 69 -38.35 11.41 30.12
CA LYS A 69 -39.26 10.77 29.16
C LYS A 69 -40.42 10.05 29.85
N ILE A 70 -40.19 9.40 30.98
CA ILE A 70 -41.25 8.72 31.76
C ILE A 70 -42.20 9.75 32.40
N MET A 71 -41.68 10.88 32.91
CA MET A 71 -42.51 11.88 33.61
C MET A 71 -43.41 12.71 32.69
N ARG A 72 -43.16 12.77 31.38
CA ARG A 72 -43.94 13.59 30.43
C ARG A 72 -44.95 12.81 29.59
N THR A 73 -45.09 11.49 29.78
CA THR A 73 -46.14 10.71 29.10
C THR A 73 -47.39 10.66 29.99
N PRO A 74 -48.46 11.44 29.69
CA PRO A 74 -49.75 11.25 30.33
C PRO A 74 -50.27 9.85 29.97
N LEU A 75 -50.71 9.12 31.00
CA LEU A 75 -51.26 7.77 30.90
C LEU A 75 -52.58 7.82 30.11
N ASN A 76 -52.50 7.63 28.79
CA ASN A 76 -53.66 7.47 27.92
C ASN A 76 -53.84 5.97 27.65
N PRO A 77 -54.87 5.32 28.22
CA PRO A 77 -55.02 3.86 28.16
C PRO A 77 -55.45 3.31 26.79
N ASP A 78 -55.79 4.13 25.80
CA ASP A 78 -56.42 3.67 24.54
C ASP A 78 -55.61 3.93 23.25
N ARG A 79 -54.30 3.59 23.23
CA ARG A 79 -53.56 3.59 21.96
C ARG A 79 -52.87 2.27 21.63
N HIS A 80 -53.52 1.55 20.72
CA HIS A 80 -52.97 0.54 19.83
C HIS A 80 -51.55 0.87 19.33
N GLN A 81 -50.63 -0.04 19.64
CA GLN A 81 -49.71 -0.70 18.71
C GLN A 81 -49.36 0.11 17.45
N SER A 82 -48.65 1.22 17.62
CA SER A 82 -47.96 1.90 16.53
C SER A 82 -46.47 1.62 16.65
N GLN A 83 -45.89 1.10 15.56
CA GLN A 83 -44.46 0.81 15.40
C GLN A 83 -43.61 1.90 16.03
N VAL A 84 -42.84 1.53 17.06
CA VAL A 84 -41.68 2.30 17.51
C VAL A 84 -40.61 2.06 16.45
N GLU A 85 -40.69 2.83 15.37
CA GLU A 85 -39.59 2.99 14.43
C GLU A 85 -38.46 3.65 15.20
N ALA A 86 -37.50 2.81 15.63
CA ALA A 86 -36.34 3.17 16.42
C ALA A 86 -35.44 4.08 15.59
N GLN A 87 -35.81 5.35 15.52
CA GLN A 87 -35.11 6.35 14.74
C GLN A 87 -33.77 6.64 15.49
N PRO A 88 -32.59 6.35 14.90
CA PRO A 88 -31.30 6.37 15.60
C PRO A 88 -30.59 7.71 15.40
N HIS A 89 -31.07 8.78 16.03
CA HIS A 89 -30.52 10.14 15.84
C HIS A 89 -29.82 10.70 17.09
N LEU A 90 -29.54 9.86 18.10
CA LEU A 90 -28.90 10.27 19.36
C LEU A 90 -27.38 10.10 19.42
N PHE A 91 -26.71 9.96 18.27
CA PHE A 91 -25.25 10.04 18.15
C PHE A 91 -24.85 11.17 17.19
N GLN A 92 -25.28 12.40 17.51
CA GLN A 92 -24.70 13.58 16.89
C GLN A 92 -23.29 13.78 17.45
N LYS A 93 -22.34 13.15 16.78
CA LYS A 93 -20.91 13.18 17.06
C LYS A 93 -20.43 14.62 17.01
N GLU A 94 -20.14 15.21 18.17
CA GLU A 94 -19.51 16.52 18.31
C GLU A 94 -18.32 16.65 17.32
N PRO A 95 -18.22 17.74 16.56
CA PRO A 95 -17.11 17.95 15.64
C PRO A 95 -15.84 18.16 16.45
N ARG A 96 -15.14 17.06 16.77
CA ARG A 96 -13.79 17.11 17.33
C ARG A 96 -12.92 17.89 16.36
N THR A 97 -12.45 19.04 16.81
CA THR A 97 -11.44 19.85 16.12
C THR A 97 -10.21 18.99 15.85
N VAL A 98 -10.09 18.54 14.61
CA VAL A 98 -9.03 17.65 14.16
C VAL A 98 -7.76 18.49 14.13
N LYS A 99 -6.92 18.38 15.18
CA LYS A 99 -5.53 18.85 15.08
C LYS A 99 -4.91 18.16 13.87
N ASN A 100 -4.49 18.96 12.88
CA ASN A 100 -3.85 18.52 11.64
C ASN A 100 -2.59 17.71 11.97
N LYS A 101 -2.77 16.40 12.18
CA LYS A 101 -1.64 15.47 12.22
C LYS A 101 -1.08 15.40 10.80
N PRO A 102 0.25 15.39 10.62
CA PRO A 102 0.85 15.28 9.30
C PRO A 102 0.24 14.08 8.60
N SER A 103 -0.47 14.36 7.51
CA SER A 103 -1.26 13.38 6.80
C SER A 103 -0.33 12.31 6.21
N PRO A 104 -0.71 11.02 6.24
CA PRO A 104 0.07 9.92 5.67
C PRO A 104 0.33 10.07 4.15
N LEU A 105 -0.30 11.05 3.51
CA LEU A 105 -0.08 11.44 2.12
C LEU A 105 1.37 11.75 1.79
N TRP A 106 2.17 12.28 2.73
CA TRP A 106 3.58 12.57 2.44
C TRP A 106 4.38 11.30 2.06
N TRP A 107 4.14 10.19 2.77
CA TRP A 107 4.78 8.91 2.47
C TRP A 107 4.37 8.36 1.10
N LEU A 108 3.13 8.64 0.68
CA LEU A 108 2.63 8.26 -0.65
C LEU A 108 3.38 9.01 -1.75
N VAL A 109 3.64 10.32 -1.56
CA VAL A 109 4.38 11.14 -2.53
C VAL A 109 5.81 10.61 -2.68
N VAL A 110 6.50 10.32 -1.57
CA VAL A 110 7.86 9.74 -1.61
C VAL A 110 7.87 8.40 -2.34
N TYR A 111 6.89 7.54 -2.08
CA TYR A 111 6.74 6.27 -2.77
C TYR A 111 6.52 6.44 -4.28
N LEU A 112 5.68 7.42 -4.67
CA LEU A 112 5.36 7.69 -6.06
C LEU A 112 6.59 8.24 -6.82
N VAL A 113 7.32 9.20 -6.23
CA VAL A 113 8.58 9.71 -6.79
C VAL A 113 9.61 8.59 -6.95
N GLY A 114 9.77 7.75 -5.92
CA GLY A 114 10.65 6.59 -5.99
C GLY A 114 10.29 5.66 -7.15
N SER A 115 8.99 5.41 -7.34
CA SER A 115 8.48 4.54 -8.41
C SER A 115 8.78 5.10 -9.79
N VAL A 116 8.60 6.41 -10.00
CA VAL A 116 8.96 7.06 -11.27
C VAL A 116 10.45 6.91 -11.57
N ILE A 117 11.32 7.17 -10.58
CA ILE A 117 12.78 7.03 -10.74
C ILE A 117 13.16 5.58 -11.09
N GLY A 118 12.55 4.60 -10.39
CA GLY A 118 12.76 3.18 -10.66
C GLY A 118 12.36 2.78 -12.07
N MET A 119 11.22 3.28 -12.55
CA MET A 119 10.72 3.02 -13.89
C MET A 119 11.62 3.59 -14.98
N VAL A 120 12.16 4.80 -14.78
CA VAL A 120 13.12 5.41 -15.71
C VAL A 120 14.39 4.56 -15.79
N GLY A 121 14.90 4.10 -14.64
CA GLY A 121 16.08 3.22 -14.60
C GLY A 121 15.84 1.88 -15.30
N LEU A 122 14.67 1.27 -15.08
CA LEU A 122 14.26 0.04 -15.76
C LEU A 122 14.10 0.25 -17.26
N GLY A 123 13.48 1.35 -17.69
CA GLY A 123 13.29 1.68 -19.10
C GLY A 123 14.63 1.83 -19.85
N SER A 124 15.62 2.42 -19.21
CA SER A 124 16.97 2.56 -19.77
C SER A 124 17.66 1.20 -19.96
N LEU A 125 17.56 0.30 -18.98
CA LEU A 125 18.08 -1.09 -19.10
C LEU A 125 17.39 -1.89 -20.19
N LEU A 126 16.07 -1.73 -20.23
CA LEU A 126 15.20 -2.35 -21.20
C LEU A 126 15.63 -1.98 -22.61
N TYR A 127 15.85 -0.68 -22.85
CA TYR A 127 16.24 -0.17 -24.16
C TYR A 127 17.56 -0.81 -24.64
N GLU A 128 18.55 -0.90 -23.77
CA GLU A 128 19.85 -1.47 -24.11
C GLU A 128 19.77 -3.00 -24.31
N SER A 129 19.02 -3.69 -23.44
CA SER A 129 18.88 -5.16 -23.50
C SER A 129 17.98 -5.63 -24.65
N PHE A 130 16.97 -4.84 -25.04
CA PHE A 130 16.02 -5.17 -26.10
C PHE A 130 16.69 -5.44 -27.44
N ARG A 131 17.80 -4.74 -27.70
CA ARG A 131 18.52 -4.86 -28.96
C ARG A 131 19.40 -6.11 -29.01
N SER A 132 19.85 -6.60 -27.85
CA SER A 132 20.80 -7.70 -27.76
C SER A 132 20.13 -9.07 -27.63
N ASN A 133 19.02 -9.19 -26.89
CA ASN A 133 18.50 -10.50 -26.48
C ASN A 133 16.98 -10.66 -26.77
N PRO A 134 16.57 -11.63 -27.61
CA PRO A 134 15.16 -11.86 -27.94
C PRO A 134 14.34 -12.34 -26.73
N THR A 135 14.94 -13.09 -25.81
CA THR A 135 14.27 -13.58 -24.59
C THR A 135 13.77 -12.44 -23.70
N VAL A 136 14.56 -11.37 -23.57
CA VAL A 136 14.19 -10.19 -22.77
C VAL A 136 13.00 -9.47 -23.41
N ARG A 137 12.95 -9.44 -24.75
CA ARG A 137 11.83 -8.85 -25.49
C ARG A 137 10.54 -9.59 -25.24
N ASP A 138 10.53 -10.92 -25.38
CA ASP A 138 9.32 -11.73 -25.18
C ASP A 138 8.81 -11.62 -23.73
N LEU A 139 9.73 -11.64 -22.77
CA LEU A 139 9.39 -11.47 -21.35
C LEU A 139 8.78 -10.10 -21.06
N THR A 140 9.30 -9.05 -21.69
CA THR A 140 8.78 -7.69 -21.55
C THR A 140 7.40 -7.53 -22.17
N ILE A 141 7.17 -8.10 -23.35
CA ILE A 141 5.85 -8.08 -23.99
C ILE A 141 4.82 -8.77 -23.10
N GLY A 142 5.14 -9.96 -22.56
CA GLY A 142 4.27 -10.66 -21.63
C GLY A 142 3.95 -9.83 -20.39
N PHE A 143 4.95 -9.17 -19.82
CA PHE A 143 4.76 -8.29 -18.66
C PHE A 143 3.95 -7.04 -18.96
N ALA A 144 4.15 -6.43 -20.13
CA ALA A 144 3.39 -5.26 -20.56
C ALA A 144 1.90 -5.59 -20.72
N ILE A 145 1.58 -6.74 -21.30
CA ILE A 145 0.20 -7.23 -21.42
C ILE A 145 -0.41 -7.43 -20.03
N LEU A 146 0.32 -8.08 -19.11
CA LEU A 146 -0.18 -8.33 -17.75
C LEU A 146 -0.37 -7.02 -16.96
N ALA A 147 0.59 -6.11 -17.06
CA ALA A 147 0.55 -4.81 -16.41
C ALA A 147 -0.55 -3.88 -16.95
N ALA A 148 -0.99 -4.06 -18.20
CA ALA A 148 -2.11 -3.32 -18.79
C ALA A 148 -3.47 -3.96 -18.47
N THR A 149 -3.55 -5.30 -18.53
CA THR A 149 -4.82 -6.03 -18.36
C THR A 149 -5.37 -5.92 -16.94
N ILE A 150 -4.53 -6.00 -15.91
CA ILE A 150 -5.00 -5.95 -14.52
C ILE A 150 -5.63 -4.59 -14.17
N PRO A 151 -4.98 -3.43 -14.43
CA PRO A 151 -5.62 -2.14 -14.22
C PRO A 151 -6.86 -1.93 -15.10
N ALA A 152 -6.89 -2.46 -16.32
CA ALA A 152 -8.08 -2.41 -17.17
C ALA A 152 -9.27 -3.18 -16.56
N LEU A 153 -9.00 -4.34 -15.94
CA LEU A 153 -10.02 -5.11 -15.21
C LEU A 153 -10.48 -4.39 -13.94
N VAL A 154 -9.56 -3.79 -13.18
CA VAL A 154 -9.93 -3.04 -11.97
C VAL A 154 -10.71 -1.77 -12.31
N THR A 155 -10.30 -1.03 -13.34
CA THR A 155 -11.02 0.18 -13.79
C THR A 155 -12.39 -0.16 -14.34
N SER A 156 -12.53 -1.24 -15.13
CA SER A 156 -13.84 -1.68 -15.61
C SER A 156 -14.76 -2.16 -14.48
N TYR A 157 -14.23 -2.87 -13.47
CA TYR A 157 -14.96 -3.23 -12.26
C TYR A 157 -15.42 -2.00 -11.46
N LEU A 158 -14.52 -1.04 -11.23
CA LEU A 158 -14.85 0.21 -10.53
C LEU A 158 -15.88 1.03 -11.31
N TRP A 159 -15.77 1.06 -12.64
CA TRP A 159 -16.73 1.72 -13.52
C TRP A 159 -18.13 1.10 -13.39
N GLN A 160 -18.21 -0.23 -13.41
CA GLN A 160 -19.46 -0.95 -13.22
C GLN A 160 -20.06 -0.69 -11.84
N HIS A 161 -19.24 -0.71 -10.79
CA HIS A 161 -19.69 -0.44 -9.43
C HIS A 161 -20.17 1.01 -9.24
N ALA A 162 -19.48 1.96 -9.85
CA ALA A 162 -19.86 3.37 -9.83
C ALA A 162 -21.21 3.62 -10.49
N ARG A 163 -21.51 2.90 -11.58
CA ARG A 163 -22.82 2.96 -12.25
C ARG A 163 -23.97 2.59 -11.31
N HIS A 164 -23.77 1.63 -10.40
CA HIS A 164 -24.80 1.23 -9.43
C HIS A 164 -24.95 2.20 -8.25
N ARG A 165 -23.87 2.86 -7.84
CA ARG A 165 -23.86 3.72 -6.64
C ARG A 165 -23.96 5.22 -6.94
N LYS A 166 -24.07 5.62 -8.22
CA LYS A 166 -24.06 7.03 -8.66
C LYS A 166 -22.81 7.79 -8.18
N LEU A 167 -21.64 7.14 -8.17
CA LEU A 167 -20.37 7.83 -7.86
C LEU A 167 -20.04 8.83 -8.98
N GLY A 168 -19.37 9.92 -8.61
CA GLY A 168 -18.88 10.88 -9.58
C GLY A 168 -17.76 10.30 -10.45
N PRO A 169 -17.59 10.75 -11.70
CA PRO A 169 -16.53 10.25 -12.60
C PRO A 169 -15.12 10.46 -12.03
N GLY A 170 -14.92 11.51 -11.23
CA GLY A 170 -13.64 11.79 -10.58
C GLY A 170 -13.21 10.72 -9.57
N GLU A 171 -14.15 10.11 -8.85
CA GLU A 171 -13.84 9.05 -7.87
C GLU A 171 -13.41 7.76 -8.56
N VAL A 172 -14.03 7.44 -9.70
CA VAL A 172 -13.66 6.29 -10.54
C VAL A 172 -12.27 6.47 -11.12
N LEU A 173 -11.97 7.67 -11.64
CA LEU A 173 -10.68 7.98 -12.22
C LEU A 173 -9.56 7.95 -11.16
N LEU A 174 -9.82 8.50 -9.97
CA LEU A 174 -8.87 8.44 -8.86
C LEU A 174 -8.65 7.00 -8.37
N GLY A 175 -9.72 6.22 -8.19
CA GLY A 175 -9.63 4.82 -7.79
C GLY A 175 -8.86 3.98 -8.82
N GLY A 176 -9.12 4.21 -10.11
CA GLY A 176 -8.41 3.62 -11.23
C GLY A 176 -6.92 3.95 -11.24
N ALA A 177 -6.58 5.23 -11.07
CA ALA A 177 -5.18 5.70 -11.02
C ALA A 177 -4.42 5.09 -9.84
N VAL A 178 -5.05 4.99 -8.67
CA VAL A 178 -4.45 4.35 -7.49
C VAL A 178 -4.22 2.86 -7.74
N ALA A 179 -5.23 2.15 -8.27
CA ALA A 179 -5.09 0.73 -8.59
C ALA A 179 -4.01 0.47 -9.64
N PHE A 180 -3.94 1.31 -10.68
CA PHE A 180 -2.89 1.27 -11.68
C PHE A 180 -1.51 1.46 -11.04
N GLY A 181 -1.33 2.50 -10.23
CA GLY A 181 -0.05 2.77 -9.56
C GLY A 181 0.43 1.61 -8.67
N VAL A 182 -0.49 0.98 -7.93
CA VAL A 182 -0.18 -0.18 -7.09
C VAL A 182 0.20 -1.41 -7.91
N ALA A 183 -0.62 -1.76 -8.90
CA ALA A 183 -0.35 -2.92 -9.77
C ALA A 183 0.95 -2.72 -10.54
N PHE A 184 1.13 -1.54 -11.14
CA PHE A 184 2.31 -1.19 -11.90
C PHE A 184 3.58 -1.22 -11.05
N GLY A 185 3.55 -0.65 -9.84
CA GLY A 185 4.68 -0.71 -8.91
C GLY A 185 5.04 -2.15 -8.51
N PHE A 186 4.04 -2.99 -8.26
CA PHE A 186 4.23 -4.41 -7.93
C PHE A 186 4.83 -5.20 -9.11
N PHE A 187 4.25 -5.06 -10.30
CA PHE A 187 4.73 -5.74 -11.50
C PHE A 187 6.13 -5.26 -11.89
N SER A 188 6.39 -3.95 -11.82
CA SER A 188 7.73 -3.43 -12.05
C SER A 188 8.77 -4.08 -11.15
N ALA A 189 8.42 -4.40 -9.89
CA ALA A 189 9.36 -5.00 -8.95
C ALA A 189 9.67 -6.46 -9.31
N LEU A 190 8.64 -7.24 -9.64
CA LEU A 190 8.79 -8.61 -10.13
C LEU A 190 9.55 -8.67 -11.46
N TYR A 191 9.22 -7.76 -12.38
CA TYR A 191 9.89 -7.64 -13.67
C TYR A 191 11.37 -7.33 -13.49
N SER A 192 11.72 -6.40 -12.59
CA SER A 192 13.11 -6.10 -12.26
C SER A 192 13.87 -7.33 -11.78
N ASP A 193 13.26 -8.17 -10.93
CA ASP A 193 13.90 -9.40 -10.44
C ASP A 193 14.09 -10.42 -11.56
N LEU A 194 13.11 -10.58 -12.45
CA LEU A 194 13.18 -11.49 -13.60
C LEU A 194 14.25 -11.05 -14.60
N VAL A 195 14.28 -9.77 -14.99
CA VAL A 195 15.28 -9.25 -15.93
C VAL A 195 16.69 -9.44 -15.39
N LEU A 196 16.92 -9.14 -14.11
CA LEU A 196 18.20 -9.37 -13.46
C LEU A 196 18.59 -10.86 -13.49
N GLY A 197 17.64 -11.76 -13.24
CA GLY A 197 17.86 -13.21 -13.37
C GLY A 197 18.19 -13.65 -14.80
N THR A 198 17.54 -13.05 -15.80
CA THR A 198 17.80 -13.34 -17.22
C THR A 198 19.17 -12.85 -17.68
N ILE A 199 19.61 -11.67 -17.22
CA ILE A 199 20.92 -11.11 -17.55
C ILE A 199 22.03 -11.91 -16.87
N ALA A 200 21.77 -12.46 -15.68
CA ALA A 200 22.70 -13.34 -14.99
C ALA A 200 22.74 -14.77 -15.54
N ASP A 201 22.01 -15.05 -16.64
CA ASP A 201 21.83 -16.37 -17.25
C ASP A 201 21.44 -17.47 -16.24
N ASN A 202 20.69 -17.07 -15.21
CA ASN A 202 20.42 -17.90 -14.06
C ASN A 202 19.03 -17.63 -13.48
N MET A 203 18.02 -18.01 -14.25
CA MET A 203 16.61 -17.87 -13.87
C MET A 203 16.22 -18.71 -12.66
N SER A 204 16.96 -19.79 -12.36
CA SER A 204 16.66 -20.69 -11.22
C SER A 204 17.02 -20.11 -9.86
N GLY A 205 17.87 -19.06 -9.83
CA GLY A 205 18.40 -18.49 -8.59
C GLY A 205 19.35 -19.43 -7.84
N LEU A 206 19.85 -20.49 -8.49
CA LEU A 206 20.90 -21.34 -7.92
C LEU A 206 22.22 -20.55 -7.95
N PRO A 207 22.91 -20.33 -6.83
CA PRO A 207 24.13 -19.54 -6.84
C PRO A 207 25.19 -20.17 -7.75
N SER A 208 25.79 -19.40 -8.66
CA SER A 208 27.11 -19.78 -9.19
C SER A 208 28.11 -19.73 -8.02
N SER A 209 29.09 -20.64 -7.99
CA SER A 209 29.93 -20.89 -6.82
C SER A 209 30.55 -19.62 -6.22
N ASP A 210 30.85 -18.64 -7.08
CA ASP A 210 31.71 -17.50 -6.75
C ASP A 210 31.01 -16.41 -5.93
N PHE A 211 29.67 -16.38 -5.91
CA PHE A 211 28.90 -15.37 -5.15
C PHE A 211 27.84 -15.96 -4.22
N SER A 212 27.94 -17.26 -3.94
CA SER A 212 27.06 -18.01 -3.04
C SER A 212 26.86 -17.35 -1.67
N TRP A 213 27.90 -16.75 -1.09
CA TRP A 213 27.82 -16.02 0.19
C TRP A 213 26.86 -14.81 0.16
N LEU A 214 26.91 -13.98 -0.89
CA LEU A 214 26.04 -12.80 -1.02
C LEU A 214 24.56 -13.21 -1.17
N TYR A 215 24.31 -14.31 -1.89
CA TYR A 215 22.98 -14.90 -2.02
C TYR A 215 22.44 -15.38 -0.67
N TRP A 216 23.25 -16.13 0.09
CA TRP A 216 22.88 -16.59 1.43
C TRP A 216 22.67 -15.44 2.41
N ALA A 217 23.51 -14.40 2.37
CA ALA A 217 23.32 -13.20 3.18
C ALA A 217 21.98 -12.50 2.86
N TRP A 218 21.65 -12.32 1.57
CA TRP A 218 20.37 -11.76 1.16
C TRP A 218 19.18 -12.62 1.62
N PHE A 219 19.27 -13.94 1.42
CA PHE A 219 18.23 -14.89 1.82
C PHE A 219 18.01 -14.89 3.33
N PHE A 220 19.09 -14.89 4.10
CA PHE A 220 19.06 -14.82 5.56
C PHE A 220 18.43 -13.50 6.01
N PHE A 221 18.87 -12.37 5.45
CA PHE A 221 18.30 -11.06 5.78
C PHE A 221 16.85 -10.87 5.33
N LYS A 222 16.41 -11.57 4.29
CA LYS A 222 15.01 -11.58 3.87
C LYS A 222 14.13 -12.40 4.83
N ARG A 223 14.65 -13.48 5.42
CA ARG A 223 13.88 -14.40 6.29
C ARG A 223 13.94 -14.07 7.77
N VAL A 224 15.03 -13.51 8.28
CA VAL A 224 15.17 -13.13 9.71
C VAL A 224 14.08 -12.15 10.20
N PRO A 225 13.64 -11.14 9.43
CA PRO A 225 12.55 -10.27 9.87
C PRO A 225 11.20 -10.99 10.02
N MET A 226 10.98 -12.12 9.34
CA MET A 226 9.77 -12.93 9.53
C MET A 226 9.79 -13.74 10.84
N MET A 227 10.96 -13.92 11.46
CA MET A 227 11.13 -14.62 12.74
C MET A 227 11.07 -13.67 13.95
N ALA A 228 11.03 -12.35 13.70
CA ALA A 228 11.09 -11.31 14.75
C ALA A 228 9.70 -10.76 15.14
N VAL A 229 8.62 -11.42 14.71
CA VAL A 229 7.23 -11.15 15.08
C VAL A 229 6.70 -12.27 15.95
#